data_AF-A0A0K0F006-F1
#
_entry.id   AF-A0A0K0F006-F1
#
_cell.length_a   1.000
_cell.length_b   1.000
_cell.length_c   1.000
_cell.angle_alpha   90.00
_cell.angle_beta   90.00
_cell.angle_gamma   90.00
#
_symmetry.space_group_name_H-M   'P 1'
#
loop_
_entity.id
_entity.type
_entity.pdbx_description
1 polymer ?
#
loop_
_entity_poly.entity_id
_entity_poly.type
_entity_poly.pdbx_seq_one_letter_code
_entity_poly.pdbx_strand_id
1 'polypeptide(L)'
;MDASTEALSGSGSKLYDLPNDVLIYIFSKSNLKELLNFKKTCRKFYKLIGDNYIRMSRTAAFEMSITRSSLDDGEISFDLDVCYVNHNIGNRSSNGKYFKRDIKSDEEFSKLLKIFVTKSLYRLVVRNCDNIDVFKVLYKHYQQDSSIEILYIDKLGEKDIQPFQQFMNQLKNVKMLEVLQISSSLKACKTKPSLIFPSLTSLECISLTESQDTNFLNHRLIVELFKNNPNIRDLRLSSMNINFMESVLVWFFFRQQITTSRTCNHNKISLCLDNISTYKEKLIRTLDITMCYLRGILGYEVLTTFKGHTKYEIVKKCFHCNEKSIDIHVTLINGTTKL
;
A
#
# COMPACT_ATOMS: atom_id res chain seq x y z
N MET A 1 31.38 -16.02 -69.08
CA MET A 1 31.57 -17.05 -68.04
C MET A 1 32.55 -16.47 -67.06
N ASP A 2 32.13 -16.40 -65.80
CA ASP A 2 32.87 -16.18 -64.55
C ASP A 2 32.10 -15.21 -63.65
N ALA A 3 31.45 -15.79 -62.65
CA ALA A 3 31.02 -15.12 -61.43
C ALA A 3 30.91 -16.20 -60.34
N SER A 4 32.03 -16.39 -59.66
CA SER A 4 32.22 -17.20 -58.47
C SER A 4 31.40 -16.61 -57.31
N THR A 5 30.35 -17.32 -56.91
CA THR A 5 29.61 -17.05 -55.67
C THR A 5 30.30 -17.78 -54.53
N GLU A 6 31.23 -17.11 -53.84
CA GLU A 6 31.76 -17.57 -52.57
C GLU A 6 30.69 -17.48 -51.48
N ALA A 7 30.15 -18.63 -51.09
CA ALA A 7 29.38 -18.77 -49.86
C ALA A 7 30.35 -18.77 -48.67
N LEU A 8 30.54 -17.61 -48.06
CA LEU A 8 31.16 -17.47 -46.73
C LEU A 8 30.25 -18.10 -45.67
N SER A 9 30.38 -19.41 -45.48
CA SER A 9 29.84 -20.13 -44.31
C SER A 9 30.69 -19.80 -43.08
N GLY A 10 30.49 -18.60 -42.54
CA GLY A 10 31.07 -18.21 -41.27
C GLY A 10 30.55 -19.11 -40.14
N SER A 11 31.34 -20.12 -39.74
CA SER A 11 31.13 -20.93 -38.54
C SER A 11 31.44 -20.09 -37.29
N GLY A 12 30.70 -19.00 -37.08
CA GLY A 12 30.71 -18.29 -35.82
C GLY A 12 30.12 -19.22 -34.77
N SER A 13 30.91 -19.60 -33.75
CA SER A 13 30.43 -20.37 -32.61
C SER A 13 29.15 -19.74 -32.07
N LYS A 14 28.02 -20.45 -32.18
CA LYS A 14 26.74 -19.88 -31.77
C LYS A 14 26.75 -19.78 -30.24
N LEU A 15 26.29 -18.65 -29.70
CA LEU A 15 26.18 -18.44 -28.25
C LEU A 15 25.47 -19.63 -27.55
N TYR A 16 24.53 -20.27 -28.25
CA TYR A 16 23.80 -21.45 -27.79
C TYR A 16 24.69 -22.65 -27.43
N ASP A 17 25.86 -22.78 -28.05
CA ASP A 17 26.76 -23.93 -27.91
C ASP A 17 27.63 -23.82 -26.65
N LEU A 18 27.60 -22.67 -25.97
CA LEU A 18 28.33 -22.48 -24.72
C LEU A 18 27.80 -23.41 -23.59
N PRO A 19 28.70 -23.85 -22.68
CA PRO A 19 28.31 -24.56 -21.47
C PRO A 19 27.33 -23.75 -20.63
N ASN A 20 26.43 -24.43 -19.91
CA ASN A 20 25.38 -23.78 -19.12
C ASN A 20 25.94 -22.81 -18.08
N ASP A 21 27.05 -23.15 -17.43
CA ASP A 21 27.66 -22.28 -16.42
C ASP A 21 28.19 -20.97 -17.01
N VAL A 22 28.73 -21.03 -18.23
CA VAL A 22 29.19 -19.84 -18.98
C VAL A 22 28.00 -18.98 -19.35
N LEU A 23 26.91 -19.59 -19.84
CA LEU A 23 25.67 -18.86 -20.15
C LEU A 23 25.06 -18.21 -18.91
N ILE A 24 25.00 -18.91 -17.78
CA ILE A 24 24.50 -18.36 -16.52
C ILE A 24 25.37 -17.18 -16.08
N TYR A 25 26.69 -17.29 -16.20
CA TYR A 25 27.60 -16.18 -15.91
C TYR A 25 27.33 -14.97 -16.80
N ILE A 26 27.17 -15.18 -18.12
CA ILE A 26 26.83 -14.10 -19.06
C ILE A 26 25.50 -13.44 -18.67
N PHE A 27 24.44 -14.23 -18.47
CA PHE A 27 23.13 -13.71 -18.09
C PHE A 27 23.15 -12.97 -16.74
N SER A 28 23.99 -13.40 -15.79
CA SER A 28 24.13 -12.71 -14.49
C SER A 28 24.61 -11.26 -14.60
N LYS A 29 25.28 -10.93 -15.71
CA LYS A 29 25.78 -9.58 -15.99
C LYS A 29 24.81 -8.72 -16.80
N SER A 30 23.74 -9.32 -17.34
CA SER A 30 22.76 -8.63 -18.18
C SER A 30 21.73 -7.89 -17.32
N ASN A 31 21.19 -6.78 -17.84
CA ASN A 31 20.06 -6.12 -17.19
C ASN A 31 18.73 -6.85 -17.47
N LEU A 32 17.65 -6.48 -16.77
CA LEU A 32 16.35 -7.13 -16.93
C LEU A 32 15.83 -7.10 -18.37
N LYS A 33 16.01 -5.99 -19.09
CA LYS A 33 15.55 -5.88 -20.49
C LYS A 33 16.26 -6.89 -21.40
N GLU A 34 17.57 -7.01 -21.25
CA GLU A 34 18.38 -8.00 -21.97
C GLU A 34 18.00 -9.43 -21.58
N LEU A 35 17.82 -9.72 -20.29
CA LEU A 35 17.37 -11.02 -19.82
C LEU A 35 16.04 -11.43 -20.45
N LEU A 36 15.08 -10.50 -20.54
CA LEU A 36 13.80 -10.76 -21.20
C LEU A 36 13.96 -11.04 -22.70
N ASN A 37 14.92 -10.39 -23.37
CA ASN A 37 15.23 -10.69 -24.76
C ASN A 37 15.88 -12.06 -24.92
N PHE A 38 16.85 -12.43 -24.07
CA PHE A 38 17.48 -13.75 -24.08
C PHE A 38 16.47 -14.87 -23.85
N LYS A 39 15.50 -14.69 -22.94
CA LYS A 39 14.42 -15.66 -22.71
C LYS A 39 13.57 -15.93 -23.95
N LYS A 40 13.45 -14.95 -24.85
CA LYS A 40 12.68 -15.08 -26.11
C LYS A 40 13.46 -15.78 -27.22
N THR A 41 14.78 -15.89 -27.10
CA THR A 41 15.63 -16.45 -28.16
C THR A 41 15.47 -17.97 -28.30
N CYS A 42 15.51 -18.74 -27.20
CA CYS A 42 15.35 -20.19 -27.24
C CYS A 42 14.92 -20.80 -25.90
N ARG A 43 14.41 -22.04 -25.93
CA ARG A 43 13.96 -22.79 -24.73
C ARG A 43 15.08 -23.02 -23.71
N LYS A 44 16.32 -23.27 -24.16
CA LYS A 44 17.50 -23.45 -23.28
C LYS A 44 17.72 -22.19 -22.42
N PHE A 45 17.74 -21.01 -23.04
CA PHE A 45 17.95 -19.75 -22.34
C PHE A 45 16.78 -19.43 -21.41
N TYR A 46 15.54 -19.65 -21.87
CA TYR A 46 14.35 -19.50 -21.03
C TYR A 46 14.47 -20.30 -19.74
N LYS A 47 14.82 -21.59 -19.85
CA LYS A 47 14.97 -22.50 -18.70
C LYS A 47 16.15 -22.11 -17.81
N LEU A 48 17.33 -21.86 -18.38
CA LEU A 48 18.52 -21.47 -17.62
C LEU A 48 18.30 -20.19 -16.79
N ILE A 49 17.70 -19.17 -17.41
CA ILE A 49 17.39 -17.89 -16.72
C ILE A 49 16.32 -18.12 -15.64
N GLY A 50 15.30 -18.93 -15.92
CA GLY A 50 14.24 -19.26 -14.96
C GLY A 50 14.76 -20.00 -13.73
N ASP A 51 15.55 -21.04 -13.93
CA ASP A 51 16.05 -21.92 -12.88
C ASP A 51 17.14 -21.24 -12.02
N ASN A 52 17.85 -20.26 -12.59
CA ASN A 52 18.98 -19.58 -11.93
C ASN A 52 18.70 -18.12 -11.61
N TYR A 53 17.42 -17.72 -11.48
CA TYR A 53 17.06 -16.32 -11.33
C TYR A 53 17.76 -15.64 -10.13
N ILE A 54 17.98 -16.36 -9.03
CA ILE A 54 18.68 -15.85 -7.83
C ILE A 54 20.11 -15.39 -8.14
N ARG A 55 20.75 -15.96 -9.17
CA ARG A 55 22.09 -15.60 -9.64
C ARG A 55 22.08 -14.44 -10.64
N MET A 56 20.91 -13.99 -11.07
CA MET A 56 20.76 -12.91 -12.05
C MET A 56 20.80 -11.55 -11.36
N SER A 57 21.16 -10.50 -12.12
CA SER A 57 21.09 -9.13 -11.60
C SER A 57 19.63 -8.80 -11.24
N ARG A 58 19.39 -8.43 -9.98
CA ARG A 58 18.06 -8.04 -9.51
C ARG A 58 17.83 -6.57 -9.79
N THR A 59 16.61 -6.24 -10.19
CA THR A 59 16.24 -4.87 -10.56
C THR A 59 15.51 -4.19 -9.41
N ALA A 60 15.91 -2.99 -9.01
CA ALA A 60 15.22 -2.25 -7.95
C ALA A 60 13.83 -1.82 -8.42
N ALA A 61 12.77 -2.36 -7.81
CA ALA A 61 11.41 -1.92 -8.09
C ALA A 61 11.16 -0.56 -7.44
N PHE A 62 10.50 0.32 -8.19
CA PHE A 62 10.06 1.62 -7.70
C PHE A 62 8.56 1.57 -7.36
N GLU A 63 7.74 1.00 -8.24
CA GLU A 63 6.31 0.77 -8.00
C GLU A 63 5.90 -0.64 -8.43
N MET A 64 4.91 -1.19 -7.73
CA MET A 64 4.32 -2.48 -8.04
C MET A 64 2.80 -2.41 -7.95
N SER A 65 2.12 -2.97 -8.95
CA SER A 65 0.67 -3.16 -8.95
C SER A 65 0.34 -4.63 -9.16
N ILE A 66 -0.52 -5.15 -8.30
CA ILE A 66 -1.05 -6.51 -8.34
C ILE A 66 -2.55 -6.36 -8.53
N THR A 67 -3.08 -6.85 -9.65
CA THR A 67 -4.49 -6.63 -10.02
C THR A 67 -5.10 -7.95 -10.44
N ARG A 68 -6.28 -8.30 -9.93
CA ARG A 68 -6.99 -9.51 -10.42
C ARG A 68 -7.21 -9.44 -11.94
N SER A 69 -6.90 -10.55 -12.61
CA SER A 69 -7.09 -10.66 -14.05
C SER A 69 -8.57 -10.88 -14.35
N SER A 70 -9.08 -10.28 -15.42
CA SER A 70 -10.49 -10.31 -15.80
C SER A 70 -10.86 -11.54 -16.65
N LEU A 71 -10.24 -12.70 -16.43
CA LEU A 71 -10.50 -13.87 -17.26
C LEU A 71 -11.87 -14.49 -16.92
N ASP A 72 -12.64 -14.80 -17.96
CA ASP A 72 -14.05 -15.20 -17.92
C ASP A 72 -14.31 -16.62 -17.36
N ASP A 73 -13.27 -17.45 -17.22
CA ASP A 73 -13.42 -18.91 -17.01
C ASP A 73 -13.44 -19.36 -15.54
N GLY A 74 -13.68 -18.46 -14.59
CA GLY A 74 -13.78 -18.81 -13.16
C GLY A 74 -12.46 -19.23 -12.49
N GLU A 75 -11.36 -19.37 -13.24
CA GLU A 75 -10.02 -19.51 -12.69
C GLU A 75 -9.56 -18.19 -12.05
N ILE A 76 -9.03 -18.29 -10.84
CA ILE A 76 -8.52 -17.14 -10.09
C ILE A 76 -7.08 -16.88 -10.53
N SER A 77 -6.86 -15.80 -11.28
CA SER A 77 -5.52 -15.32 -11.64
C SER A 77 -5.37 -13.81 -11.46
N PHE A 78 -4.13 -13.32 -11.50
CA PHE A 78 -3.82 -11.91 -11.36
C PHE A 78 -2.63 -11.48 -12.21
N ASP A 79 -2.54 -10.17 -12.41
CA ASP A 79 -1.51 -9.52 -13.18
C ASP A 79 -0.56 -8.79 -12.25
N LEU A 80 0.72 -8.76 -12.64
CA LEU A 80 1.79 -8.03 -11.97
C LEU A 80 2.40 -7.01 -12.92
N ASP A 81 2.30 -5.74 -12.54
CA ASP A 81 2.90 -4.63 -13.24
C ASP A 81 3.96 -4.00 -12.32
N VAL A 82 5.21 -3.88 -12.82
CA VAL A 82 6.33 -3.33 -12.04
C VAL A 82 7.01 -2.22 -12.82
N CYS A 83 7.10 -1.05 -12.20
CA CYS A 83 7.93 0.06 -12.65
C CYS A 83 9.26 0.00 -11.90
N TYR A 84 10.38 0.16 -12.61
CA TYR A 84 11.72 0.12 -12.02
C TYR A 84 12.61 1.22 -12.57
N VAL A 85 13.57 1.66 -11.76
CA VAL A 85 14.55 2.66 -12.18
C VAL A 85 15.64 1.97 -12.98
N ASN A 86 15.81 2.38 -14.24
CA ASN A 86 16.93 1.94 -15.05
C ASN A 86 18.03 3.01 -15.00
N HIS A 87 19.13 2.69 -14.33
CA HIS A 87 20.34 3.51 -14.35
C HIS A 87 21.12 3.20 -15.63
N ASN A 88 20.80 3.91 -16.72
CA ASN A 88 21.63 3.85 -17.92
C ASN A 88 22.92 4.66 -17.71
N ILE A 89 23.99 4.21 -18.38
CA ILE A 89 25.27 4.93 -18.52
C ILE A 89 24.96 6.26 -19.21
N GLY A 90 25.04 7.38 -18.46
CA GLY A 90 24.74 8.73 -18.97
C GLY A 90 23.81 9.60 -18.11
N ASN A 91 23.59 9.30 -16.83
CA ASN A 91 22.85 10.15 -15.86
C ASN A 91 21.36 10.44 -16.16
N ARG A 92 20.75 9.79 -17.16
CA ARG A 92 19.29 9.85 -17.36
C ARG A 92 18.63 8.59 -16.82
N SER A 93 17.99 8.71 -15.65
CA SER A 93 17.11 7.67 -15.12
C SER A 93 15.90 7.53 -16.04
N SER A 94 15.76 6.38 -16.70
CA SER A 94 14.55 6.03 -17.44
C SER A 94 13.77 4.99 -16.64
N ASN A 95 12.44 5.12 -16.58
CA ASN A 95 11.61 4.15 -15.89
C ASN A 95 11.34 2.98 -16.84
N GLY A 96 11.90 1.82 -16.51
CA GLY A 96 11.55 0.57 -17.17
C GLY A 96 10.21 0.04 -16.64
N LYS A 97 9.53 -0.75 -17.48
CA LYS A 97 8.29 -1.43 -17.10
C LYS A 97 8.40 -2.92 -17.36
N TYR A 98 7.87 -3.71 -16.43
CA TYR A 98 7.71 -5.15 -16.55
C TYR A 98 6.23 -5.48 -16.34
N PHE A 99 5.72 -6.38 -17.17
CA PHE A 99 4.33 -6.82 -17.13
C PHE A 99 4.30 -8.33 -17.20
N LYS A 100 3.52 -8.94 -16.31
CA LYS A 100 3.21 -10.36 -16.37
C LYS A 100 1.73 -10.55 -16.08
N ARG A 101 1.02 -11.07 -17.06
CA ARG A 101 -0.41 -11.37 -17.01
C ARG A 101 -0.63 -12.82 -16.59
N ASP A 102 -1.84 -13.08 -16.07
CA ASP A 102 -2.36 -14.42 -15.83
C ASP A 102 -1.45 -15.28 -14.95
N ILE A 103 -1.10 -14.75 -13.77
CA ILE A 103 -0.36 -15.47 -12.73
C ILE A 103 -1.36 -16.36 -11.99
N LYS A 104 -1.17 -17.68 -12.09
CA LYS A 104 -2.14 -18.68 -11.61
C LYS A 104 -1.77 -19.36 -10.29
N SER A 105 -0.56 -19.11 -9.77
CA SER A 105 -0.05 -19.81 -8.58
C SER A 105 0.85 -18.94 -7.70
N ASP A 106 0.86 -19.26 -6.41
CA ASP A 106 1.77 -18.67 -5.42
C ASP A 106 3.24 -18.90 -5.80
N GLU A 107 3.58 -20.05 -6.37
CA GLU A 107 4.94 -20.39 -6.80
C GLU A 107 5.39 -19.53 -7.97
N GLU A 108 4.52 -19.34 -8.97
CA GLU A 108 4.79 -18.45 -10.09
C GLU A 108 4.97 -17.01 -9.59
N PHE A 109 4.07 -16.54 -8.74
CA PHE A 109 4.17 -15.20 -8.17
C PHE A 109 5.45 -14.99 -7.37
N SER A 110 5.81 -15.95 -6.52
CA SER A 110 7.03 -15.91 -5.73
C SER A 110 8.29 -15.86 -6.62
N LYS A 111 8.32 -16.63 -7.72
CA LYS A 111 9.41 -16.57 -8.70
C LYS A 111 9.52 -15.20 -9.37
N LEU A 112 8.39 -14.58 -9.69
CA LEU A 112 8.34 -13.24 -10.29
C LEU A 112 8.79 -12.15 -9.32
N LEU A 113 8.43 -12.23 -8.04
CA LEU A 113 8.88 -11.26 -7.05
C LEU A 113 10.41 -11.31 -6.83
N LYS A 114 11.03 -12.49 -6.95
CA LYS A 114 12.50 -12.65 -6.87
C LYS A 114 13.26 -11.84 -7.94
N ILE A 115 12.57 -11.42 -9.01
CA ILE A 115 13.07 -10.52 -10.06
C ILE A 115 13.52 -9.18 -9.52
N PHE A 116 12.82 -8.70 -8.50
CA PHE A 116 12.93 -7.34 -8.06
C PHE A 116 13.56 -7.25 -6.68
N VAL A 117 14.32 -6.19 -6.44
CA VAL A 117 14.68 -5.76 -5.08
C VAL A 117 13.55 -4.87 -4.59
N THR A 118 12.89 -5.29 -3.51
CA THR A 118 11.67 -4.68 -2.95
C THR A 118 11.90 -4.05 -1.56
N LYS A 119 13.16 -3.94 -1.12
CA LYS A 119 13.54 -3.42 0.20
C LYS A 119 13.03 -1.99 0.45
N SER A 120 13.00 -1.16 -0.59
CA SER A 120 12.51 0.22 -0.52
C SER A 120 11.63 0.51 -1.72
N LEU A 121 10.34 0.24 -1.60
CA LEU A 121 9.35 0.47 -2.64
C LEU A 121 8.67 1.82 -2.40
N TYR A 122 8.49 2.63 -3.46
CA TYR A 122 7.74 3.87 -3.33
C TYR A 122 6.25 3.57 -3.23
N ARG A 123 5.72 2.69 -4.09
CA ARG A 123 4.28 2.40 -4.13
C ARG A 123 3.98 0.93 -4.35
N LEU A 124 3.11 0.37 -3.50
CA LEU A 124 2.46 -0.93 -3.71
C LEU A 124 0.95 -0.75 -3.84
N VAL A 125 0.39 -1.28 -4.91
CA VAL A 125 -1.05 -1.27 -5.19
C VAL A 125 -1.55 -2.71 -5.29
N VAL A 126 -2.58 -3.07 -4.52
CA VAL A 126 -3.26 -4.37 -4.60
C VAL A 126 -4.73 -4.13 -4.93
N ARG A 127 -5.20 -4.63 -6.08
CA ARG A 127 -6.56 -4.38 -6.58
C ARG A 127 -7.33 -5.68 -6.82
N ASN A 128 -8.49 -5.80 -6.19
CA ASN A 128 -9.44 -6.90 -6.40
C ASN A 128 -8.84 -8.31 -6.22
N CYS A 129 -7.75 -8.45 -5.47
CA CYS A 129 -7.08 -9.74 -5.26
C CYS A 129 -7.59 -10.48 -4.01
N ASP A 130 -8.86 -10.30 -3.65
CA ASP A 130 -9.46 -11.06 -2.56
C ASP A 130 -9.46 -12.56 -2.90
N ASN A 131 -9.04 -13.38 -1.94
CA ASN A 131 -8.92 -14.84 -2.04
C ASN A 131 -7.74 -15.38 -2.86
N ILE A 132 -6.71 -14.59 -3.19
CA ILE A 132 -5.53 -15.06 -3.94
C ILE A 132 -4.27 -15.20 -3.07
N ASP A 133 -4.43 -15.26 -1.74
CA ASP A 133 -3.32 -15.38 -0.76
C ASP A 133 -2.16 -14.38 -1.00
N VAL A 134 -2.43 -13.23 -1.65
CA VAL A 134 -1.39 -12.29 -2.12
C VAL A 134 -0.51 -11.85 -0.96
N PHE A 135 -1.13 -11.49 0.17
CA PHE A 135 -0.40 -11.03 1.35
C PHE A 135 0.45 -12.13 2.00
N LYS A 136 0.10 -13.41 1.85
CA LYS A 136 0.91 -14.53 2.31
C LYS A 136 2.17 -14.69 1.47
N VAL A 137 2.08 -14.50 0.15
CA VAL A 137 3.25 -14.51 -0.74
C VAL A 137 4.12 -13.26 -0.49
N LEU A 138 3.50 -12.08 -0.32
CA LEU A 138 4.21 -10.85 0.01
C LEU A 138 4.94 -10.97 1.35
N TYR A 139 4.29 -11.51 2.39
CA TYR A 139 4.91 -11.77 3.70
C TYR A 139 6.17 -12.65 3.60
N LYS A 140 6.12 -13.71 2.78
CA LYS A 140 7.29 -14.59 2.55
C LYS A 140 8.41 -13.91 1.76
N HIS A 141 8.08 -12.94 0.91
CA HIS A 141 9.02 -12.29 0.02
C HIS A 141 9.70 -11.08 0.66
N TYR A 142 8.94 -10.26 1.38
CA TYR A 142 9.45 -9.06 2.04
C TYR A 142 10.26 -9.45 3.27
N GLN A 143 11.43 -8.84 3.39
CA GLN A 143 12.30 -9.03 4.54
C GLN A 143 11.88 -8.06 5.66
N GLN A 144 12.23 -8.43 6.89
CA GLN A 144 12.17 -7.50 8.01
C GLN A 144 12.89 -6.20 7.66
N ASP A 145 12.31 -5.09 8.10
CA ASP A 145 12.79 -3.73 7.83
C ASP A 145 12.61 -3.21 6.40
N SER A 146 11.80 -3.88 5.57
CA SER A 146 11.42 -3.31 4.27
C SER A 146 10.57 -2.05 4.45
N SER A 147 10.62 -1.13 3.49
CA SER A 147 9.84 0.11 3.50
C SER A 147 8.98 0.24 2.25
N ILE A 148 7.74 0.68 2.45
CA ILE A 148 6.79 1.00 1.38
C ILE A 148 6.27 2.40 1.67
N GLU A 149 6.54 3.40 0.83
CA GLU A 149 6.06 4.75 1.13
C GLU A 149 4.52 4.86 1.04
N ILE A 150 3.93 4.30 -0.02
CA ILE A 150 2.49 4.31 -0.27
C ILE A 150 1.98 2.89 -0.46
N LEU A 151 1.09 2.44 0.42
CA LEU A 151 0.39 1.16 0.32
C LEU A 151 -1.09 1.40 0.07
N TYR A 152 -1.57 0.95 -1.08
CA TYR A 152 -2.95 1.07 -1.49
C TYR A 152 -3.57 -0.31 -1.72
N ILE A 153 -4.72 -0.56 -1.12
CA ILE A 153 -5.47 -1.81 -1.19
C ILE A 153 -6.91 -1.48 -1.54
N ASP A 154 -7.40 -1.97 -2.66
CA ASP A 154 -8.77 -1.75 -3.10
C ASP A 154 -9.77 -2.49 -2.21
N LYS A 155 -9.52 -3.79 -2.00
CA LYS A 155 -10.39 -4.66 -1.21
C LYS A 155 -9.57 -5.58 -0.31
N LEU A 156 -9.92 -5.62 0.97
CA LEU A 156 -9.35 -6.49 1.98
C LEU A 156 -10.46 -7.37 2.57
N GLY A 157 -10.44 -8.66 2.23
CA GLY A 157 -11.40 -9.64 2.74
C GLY A 157 -11.01 -10.16 4.12
N GLU A 158 -11.99 -10.69 4.87
CA GLU A 158 -11.79 -11.29 6.19
C GLU A 158 -10.64 -12.31 6.24
N LYS A 159 -10.53 -13.17 5.21
CA LYS A 159 -9.48 -14.20 5.11
C LYS A 159 -8.09 -13.60 4.93
N ASP A 160 -8.00 -12.40 4.38
CA ASP A 160 -6.75 -11.71 4.08
C ASP A 160 -6.25 -10.87 5.26
N ILE A 161 -7.08 -10.63 6.29
CA ILE A 161 -6.70 -9.75 7.42
C ILE A 161 -5.48 -10.26 8.17
N GLN A 162 -5.44 -11.55 8.51
CA GLN A 162 -4.31 -12.14 9.23
C GLN A 162 -3.03 -12.15 8.37
N PRO A 163 -3.04 -12.65 7.11
CA PRO A 163 -1.91 -12.53 6.20
C PRO A 163 -1.44 -11.08 5.98
N PHE A 164 -2.38 -10.13 5.87
CA PHE A 164 -2.08 -8.71 5.72
C PHE A 164 -1.37 -8.16 6.96
N GLN A 165 -1.83 -8.48 8.16
CA GLN A 165 -1.16 -8.07 9.41
C GLN A 165 0.25 -8.65 9.52
N GLN A 166 0.44 -9.92 9.16
CA GLN A 166 1.75 -10.54 9.12
C GLN A 166 2.68 -9.82 8.14
N PHE A 167 2.18 -9.51 6.94
CA PHE A 167 2.91 -8.71 5.95
C PHE A 167 3.27 -7.32 6.49
N MET A 168 2.33 -6.61 7.11
CA MET A 168 2.57 -5.28 7.69
C MET A 168 3.63 -5.32 8.80
N ASN A 169 3.74 -6.42 9.55
CA ASN A 169 4.77 -6.60 10.57
C ASN A 169 6.19 -6.76 9.99
N GLN A 170 6.34 -7.10 8.70
CA GLN A 170 7.66 -7.11 8.03
C GLN A 170 8.13 -5.70 7.66
N LEU A 171 7.19 -4.74 7.59
CA LEU A 171 7.47 -3.39 7.13
C LEU A 171 7.93 -2.54 8.31
N LYS A 172 9.08 -1.89 8.16
CA LYS A 172 9.57 -0.88 9.10
C LYS A 172 8.93 0.48 8.88
N ASN A 173 8.62 0.80 7.63
CA ASN A 173 8.08 2.09 7.28
C ASN A 173 6.95 1.98 6.25
N VAL A 174 5.79 2.50 6.64
CA VAL A 174 4.68 2.86 5.77
C VAL A 174 4.28 4.30 6.10
N LYS A 175 4.30 5.21 5.12
CA LYS A 175 3.88 6.62 5.34
C LYS A 175 2.40 6.81 5.05
N MET A 176 1.92 6.24 3.95
CA MET A 176 0.53 6.31 3.53
C MET A 176 -0.07 4.90 3.41
N LEU A 177 -1.17 4.66 4.12
CA LEU A 177 -1.96 3.44 4.03
C LEU A 177 -3.39 3.78 3.60
N GLU A 178 -3.83 3.20 2.49
CA GLU A 178 -5.20 3.33 2.00
C GLU A 178 -5.81 1.94 1.77
N VAL A 179 -6.94 1.67 2.44
CA VAL A 179 -7.75 0.46 2.25
C VAL A 179 -9.18 0.88 1.94
N LEU A 180 -9.58 0.79 0.67
CA LEU A 180 -10.87 1.32 0.19
C LEU A 180 -12.06 0.48 0.62
N GLN A 181 -11.89 -0.82 0.84
CA GLN A 181 -12.98 -1.67 1.30
C GLN A 181 -12.50 -2.83 2.15
N ILE A 182 -12.77 -2.78 3.45
CA ILE A 182 -12.62 -3.90 4.37
C ILE A 182 -13.98 -4.60 4.46
N SER A 183 -14.04 -5.89 4.14
CA SER A 183 -15.32 -6.61 4.03
C SER A 183 -15.22 -8.05 4.53
N SER A 184 -16.36 -8.58 4.97
CA SER A 184 -16.55 -10.00 5.26
C SER A 184 -17.59 -10.56 4.29
N SER A 185 -17.30 -11.71 3.69
CA SER A 185 -18.29 -12.48 2.92
C SER A 185 -19.19 -13.35 3.81
N LEU A 186 -18.86 -13.47 5.11
CA LEU A 186 -19.53 -14.37 6.05
C LEU A 186 -20.45 -13.59 6.99
N LYS A 187 -21.76 -13.78 6.83
CA LYS A 187 -22.78 -13.18 7.71
C LYS A 187 -22.75 -13.72 9.15
N ALA A 188 -22.03 -14.81 9.43
CA ALA A 188 -22.24 -15.63 10.64
C ALA A 188 -21.01 -15.86 11.54
N CYS A 189 -19.86 -15.21 11.31
CA CYS A 189 -18.70 -15.44 12.18
C CYS A 189 -18.83 -14.68 13.50
N LYS A 190 -18.92 -15.40 14.63
CA LYS A 190 -19.11 -14.84 15.99
C LYS A 190 -17.92 -14.00 16.48
N THR A 191 -16.71 -14.25 15.97
CA THR A 191 -15.49 -13.53 16.34
C THR A 191 -14.75 -13.07 15.09
N LYS A 192 -15.04 -11.86 14.63
CA LYS A 192 -14.32 -11.25 13.51
C LYS A 192 -12.93 -10.79 13.99
N PRO A 193 -11.85 -11.07 13.24
CA PRO A 193 -10.53 -10.57 13.59
C PRO A 193 -10.54 -9.04 13.62
N SER A 194 -9.78 -8.43 14.52
CA SER A 194 -9.61 -6.97 14.53
C SER A 194 -8.46 -6.57 13.62
N LEU A 195 -8.58 -5.44 12.93
CA LEU A 195 -7.44 -4.86 12.22
C LEU A 195 -6.50 -4.19 13.25
N ILE A 196 -5.21 -4.54 13.27
CA ILE A 196 -4.19 -3.98 14.17
C ILE A 196 -2.89 -3.71 13.41
N PHE A 197 -2.14 -2.68 13.85
CA PHE A 197 -0.86 -2.26 13.25
C PHE A 197 0.22 -2.06 14.33
N PRO A 198 0.58 -3.10 15.11
CA PRO A 198 1.40 -2.91 16.30
C PRO A 198 2.83 -2.45 15.99
N SER A 199 3.37 -2.83 14.83
CA SER A 199 4.80 -2.62 14.50
C SER A 199 5.07 -1.33 13.71
N LEU A 200 4.02 -0.64 13.22
CA LEU A 200 4.17 0.54 12.37
C LEU A 200 4.18 1.82 13.21
N THR A 201 5.24 2.62 13.04
CA THR A 201 5.44 3.89 13.77
C THR A 201 5.59 5.11 12.86
N SER A 202 5.50 4.91 11.55
CA SER A 202 5.82 5.90 10.53
C SER A 202 4.60 6.46 9.78
N LEU A 203 3.39 6.01 10.12
CA LEU A 203 2.19 6.40 9.39
C LEU A 203 1.93 7.90 9.55
N GLU A 204 1.69 8.56 8.42
CA GLU A 204 1.35 9.98 8.31
C GLU A 204 -0.07 10.15 7.77
N CYS A 205 -0.47 9.33 6.79
CA CYS A 205 -1.75 9.40 6.12
C CYS A 205 -2.43 8.03 6.14
N ILE A 206 -3.67 7.98 6.61
CA ILE A 206 -4.42 6.72 6.73
C ILE A 206 -5.81 6.93 6.20
N SER A 207 -6.25 6.06 5.29
CA SER A 207 -7.62 5.98 4.84
C SER A 207 -8.13 4.55 4.93
N LEU A 208 -9.15 4.30 5.77
CA LEU A 208 -9.74 2.97 5.94
C LEU A 208 -11.26 3.06 5.80
N THR A 209 -11.82 2.23 4.92
CA THR A 209 -13.25 2.16 4.71
C THR A 209 -13.75 0.74 4.97
N GLU A 210 -14.63 0.63 5.95
CA GLU A 210 -15.23 -0.61 6.40
C GLU A 210 -16.63 -0.80 5.81
N SER A 211 -16.94 -2.01 5.38
CA SER A 211 -18.27 -2.38 4.88
C SER A 211 -19.30 -2.47 6.01
N GLN A 212 -20.57 -2.35 5.65
CA GLN A 212 -21.69 -2.52 6.58
C GLN A 212 -21.63 -3.88 7.30
N ASP A 213 -22.16 -3.93 8.51
CA ASP A 213 -22.26 -5.14 9.35
C ASP A 213 -20.91 -5.81 9.70
N THR A 214 -19.82 -5.05 9.67
CA THR A 214 -18.50 -5.51 10.10
C THR A 214 -17.95 -4.64 11.25
N ASN A 215 -16.99 -5.19 12.01
CA ASN A 215 -16.39 -4.57 13.20
C ASN A 215 -14.87 -4.82 13.24
N PHE A 216 -14.25 -4.83 12.06
CA PHE A 216 -12.81 -4.89 11.86
C PHE A 216 -12.12 -3.62 12.41
N LEU A 217 -12.77 -2.47 12.22
CA LEU A 217 -12.36 -1.19 12.81
C LEU A 217 -12.97 -1.05 14.20
N ASN A 218 -12.13 -0.95 15.22
CA ASN A 218 -12.59 -0.89 16.60
C ASN A 218 -11.70 -0.01 17.49
N HIS A 219 -12.11 0.14 18.74
CA HIS A 219 -11.42 0.99 19.71
C HIS A 219 -9.94 0.63 19.89
N ARG A 220 -9.59 -0.66 19.87
CA ARG A 220 -8.20 -1.09 20.03
C ARG A 220 -7.31 -0.58 18.90
N LEU A 221 -7.80 -0.65 17.66
CA LEU A 221 -7.08 -0.12 16.50
C LEU A 221 -6.71 1.35 16.69
N ILE A 222 -7.68 2.20 17.06
CA ILE A 222 -7.44 3.66 17.12
C ILE A 222 -6.49 4.04 18.26
N VAL A 223 -6.57 3.34 19.40
CA VAL A 223 -5.65 3.52 20.54
C VAL A 223 -4.22 3.18 20.11
N GLU A 224 -4.01 1.99 19.54
CA GLU A 224 -2.69 1.55 19.09
C GLU A 224 -2.15 2.47 17.99
N LEU A 225 -3.01 2.90 17.08
CA LEU A 225 -2.64 3.75 15.96
C LEU A 225 -2.08 5.10 16.42
N PHE A 226 -2.79 5.83 17.28
CA PHE A 226 -2.32 7.12 17.80
C PHE A 226 -1.12 6.98 18.75
N LYS A 227 -1.06 5.89 19.52
CA LYS A 227 0.06 5.63 20.42
C LYS A 227 1.37 5.41 19.65
N ASN A 228 1.31 4.63 18.57
CA ASN A 228 2.50 4.21 17.83
C ASN A 228 2.91 5.21 16.74
N ASN A 229 1.99 6.04 16.23
CA ASN A 229 2.23 6.92 15.08
C ASN A 229 1.99 8.40 15.44
N PRO A 230 2.94 9.05 16.14
CA PRO A 230 2.79 10.43 16.56
C PRO A 230 2.82 11.45 15.41
N ASN A 231 3.11 11.01 14.17
CA ASN A 231 3.20 11.86 12.98
C ASN A 231 1.96 11.79 12.08
N ILE A 232 0.89 11.08 12.47
CA ILE A 232 -0.37 11.07 11.71
C ILE A 232 -0.87 12.50 11.55
N ARG A 233 -1.04 12.92 10.30
CA ARG A 233 -1.56 14.24 9.92
C ARG A 233 -2.87 14.13 9.15
N ASP A 234 -3.13 13.02 8.48
CA ASP A 234 -4.38 12.83 7.75
C ASP A 234 -4.99 11.48 8.10
N LEU A 235 -6.22 11.50 8.62
CA LEU A 235 -6.97 10.31 9.00
C LEU A 235 -8.35 10.37 8.37
N ARG A 236 -8.64 9.44 7.46
CA ARG A 236 -9.96 9.28 6.83
C ARG A 236 -10.53 7.91 7.18
N LEU A 237 -11.67 7.88 7.85
CA LEU A 237 -12.28 6.65 8.31
C LEU A 237 -13.75 6.60 7.90
N SER A 238 -14.18 5.42 7.46
CA SER A 238 -15.58 5.15 7.11
C SER A 238 -15.99 3.86 7.79
N SER A 239 -16.98 3.91 8.68
CA SER A 239 -17.51 2.76 9.40
C SER A 239 -18.94 3.02 9.86
N MET A 240 -19.76 1.97 9.91
CA MET A 240 -21.10 2.03 10.51
C MET A 240 -21.08 1.79 12.03
N ASN A 241 -19.92 1.47 12.61
CA ASN A 241 -19.79 1.28 14.05
C ASN A 241 -19.69 2.64 14.75
N ILE A 242 -20.82 3.13 15.26
CA ILE A 242 -20.89 4.44 15.93
C ILE A 242 -19.96 4.56 17.14
N ASN A 243 -19.80 3.49 17.93
CA ASN A 243 -18.94 3.51 19.11
C ASN A 243 -17.46 3.65 18.71
N PHE A 244 -17.06 3.04 17.59
CA PHE A 244 -15.75 3.25 16.99
C PHE A 244 -15.57 4.70 16.53
N MET A 245 -16.54 5.25 15.79
CA MET A 245 -16.46 6.62 15.29
C MET A 245 -16.40 7.67 16.41
N GLU A 246 -17.15 7.48 17.51
CA GLU A 246 -17.04 8.32 18.71
C GLU A 246 -15.66 8.18 19.37
N SER A 247 -15.14 6.95 19.47
CA SER A 247 -13.80 6.70 19.99
C SER A 247 -12.74 7.42 19.17
N VAL A 248 -12.89 7.46 17.83
CA VAL A 248 -11.98 8.19 16.94
C VAL A 248 -11.98 9.68 17.26
N LEU A 249 -13.15 10.30 17.41
CA LEU A 249 -13.23 11.73 17.77
C LEU A 249 -12.52 12.00 19.10
N VAL A 250 -12.86 11.23 20.14
CA VAL A 250 -12.27 11.40 21.48
C VAL A 250 -10.74 11.25 21.42
N TRP A 251 -10.23 10.19 20.79
CA TRP A 251 -8.79 9.95 20.70
C TRP A 251 -8.07 10.97 19.83
N PHE A 252 -8.68 11.39 18.72
CA PHE A 252 -8.12 12.40 17.83
C PHE A 252 -7.86 13.71 18.58
N PHE A 253 -8.84 14.22 19.35
CA PHE A 253 -8.70 15.45 20.13
C PHE A 253 -7.83 15.27 21.36
N PHE A 254 -7.95 14.15 22.07
CA PHE A 254 -7.11 13.83 23.22
C PHE A 254 -5.62 13.86 22.84
N ARG A 255 -5.27 13.29 21.68
CA ARG A 255 -3.91 13.34 21.14
C ARG A 255 -3.41 14.76 20.86
N GLN A 256 -4.28 15.71 20.52
CA GLN A 256 -3.88 17.13 20.34
C GLN A 256 -3.61 17.86 21.67
N GLN A 257 -4.04 17.29 22.80
CA GLN A 257 -3.76 17.82 24.13
C GLN A 257 -2.43 17.29 24.68
N ILE A 258 -2.08 16.05 24.33
CA ILE A 258 -0.85 15.41 24.78
C ILE A 258 0.34 16.00 24.02
N THR A 259 1.10 16.85 24.70
CA THR A 259 2.37 17.41 24.22
C THR A 259 3.51 16.46 24.58
N THR A 260 3.62 15.33 23.89
CA THR A 260 4.76 14.40 24.10
C THR A 260 5.95 14.69 23.20
N SER A 261 5.77 15.52 22.16
CA SER A 261 6.83 15.85 21.21
C SER A 261 7.76 16.93 21.75
N ARG A 262 9.08 16.67 21.73
CA ARG A 262 10.14 17.67 21.98
C ARG A 262 10.30 18.68 20.84
N THR A 263 9.61 18.46 19.73
CA THR A 263 9.71 19.30 18.53
C THR A 263 8.34 19.84 18.16
N CYS A 264 8.28 21.11 17.78
CA CYS A 264 7.06 21.70 17.27
C CYS A 264 6.66 21.02 15.94
N ASN A 265 5.45 20.47 15.87
CA ASN A 265 4.83 20.06 14.62
C ASN A 265 3.65 21.00 14.34
N HIS A 266 3.81 21.87 13.34
CA HIS A 266 2.79 22.81 12.89
C HIS A 266 2.13 22.37 11.59
N ASN A 267 2.27 21.09 11.24
CA ASN A 267 1.58 20.56 10.07
C ASN A 267 0.08 20.61 10.32
N LYS A 268 -0.65 20.96 9.26
CA LYS A 268 -2.10 20.81 9.20
C LYS A 268 -2.49 19.36 9.51
N ILE A 269 -3.50 19.18 10.37
CA ILE A 269 -4.02 17.88 10.77
C ILE A 269 -5.48 17.78 10.31
N SER A 270 -5.83 16.69 9.65
CA SER A 270 -7.19 16.41 9.17
C SER A 270 -7.73 15.10 9.71
N LEU A 271 -9.01 15.13 10.09
CA LEU A 271 -9.85 13.97 10.34
C LEU A 271 -11.06 14.04 9.40
N CYS A 272 -11.33 12.97 8.67
CA CYS A 272 -12.51 12.81 7.83
C CYS A 272 -13.27 11.56 8.25
N LEU A 273 -14.53 11.71 8.62
CA LEU A 273 -15.42 10.62 9.02
C LEU A 273 -16.55 10.50 7.99
N ASP A 274 -16.59 9.38 7.29
CA ASP A 274 -17.55 9.11 6.22
C ASP A 274 -18.69 8.18 6.70
N ASN A 275 -19.79 8.13 5.94
CA ASN A 275 -20.95 7.26 6.18
C ASN A 275 -21.68 7.52 7.51
N ILE A 276 -21.71 8.78 7.96
CA ILE A 276 -22.25 9.13 9.28
C ILE A 276 -23.74 9.49 9.30
N SER A 277 -24.47 9.36 8.19
CA SER A 277 -25.83 9.92 8.05
C SER A 277 -26.77 9.49 9.18
N THR A 278 -26.72 8.22 9.59
CA THR A 278 -27.53 7.65 10.68
C THR A 278 -27.20 8.22 12.06
N TYR A 279 -25.97 8.73 12.27
CA TYR A 279 -25.46 9.12 13.59
C TYR A 279 -24.90 10.54 13.64
N LYS A 280 -25.18 11.36 12.64
CA LYS A 280 -24.60 12.69 12.46
C LYS A 280 -24.74 13.55 13.72
N GLU A 281 -25.95 13.66 14.25
CA GLU A 281 -26.24 14.47 15.46
C GLU A 281 -25.47 13.98 16.69
N LYS A 282 -25.32 12.65 16.83
CA LYS A 282 -24.56 12.07 17.93
C LYS A 282 -23.07 12.43 17.83
N LEU A 283 -22.50 12.33 16.62
CA LEU A 283 -21.11 12.69 16.37
C LEU A 283 -20.84 14.19 16.51
N ILE A 284 -21.79 15.04 16.10
CA ILE A 284 -21.73 16.50 16.32
C ILE A 284 -21.69 16.79 17.83
N ARG A 285 -22.60 16.21 18.62
CA ARG A 285 -22.58 16.39 20.09
C ARG A 285 -21.27 15.91 20.70
N THR A 286 -20.77 14.75 20.29
CA THR A 286 -19.46 14.23 20.75
C THR A 286 -18.32 15.18 20.39
N LEU A 287 -18.33 15.71 19.17
CA LEU A 287 -17.35 16.68 18.70
C LEU A 287 -17.39 17.96 19.53
N ASP A 288 -18.57 18.56 19.71
CA ASP A 288 -18.75 19.77 20.50
C ASP A 288 -18.28 19.57 21.96
N ILE A 289 -18.63 18.44 22.58
CA ILE A 289 -18.15 18.08 23.92
C ILE A 289 -16.62 17.98 23.93
N THR A 290 -16.01 17.26 22.98
CA THR A 290 -14.55 17.10 22.94
C THR A 290 -13.82 18.42 22.68
N MET A 291 -14.40 19.32 21.89
CA MET A 291 -13.86 20.64 21.61
C MET A 291 -13.84 21.53 22.86
N CYS A 292 -14.87 21.47 23.72
CA CYS A 292 -14.88 22.19 24.99
C CYS A 292 -13.70 21.85 25.91
N TYR A 293 -13.14 20.64 25.79
CA TYR A 293 -11.96 20.23 26.55
C TYR A 293 -10.63 20.58 25.87
N LEU A 294 -10.64 20.99 24.60
CA LEU A 294 -9.43 21.30 23.86
C LEU A 294 -8.88 22.68 24.26
N ARG A 295 -7.74 22.67 24.96
CA ARG A 295 -7.08 23.91 25.39
C ARG A 295 -6.41 24.64 24.21
N GLY A 296 -6.37 25.96 24.31
CA GLY A 296 -5.60 26.80 23.39
C GLY A 296 -6.24 27.00 22.03
N ILE A 297 -7.55 26.77 21.89
CA ILE A 297 -8.29 27.19 20.70
C ILE A 297 -8.22 28.72 20.59
N LEU A 298 -7.78 29.22 19.45
CA LEU A 298 -7.78 30.64 19.10
C LEU A 298 -9.08 31.04 18.38
N GLY A 299 -9.65 30.10 17.64
CA GLY A 299 -10.93 30.25 16.96
C GLY A 299 -11.33 28.94 16.28
N TYR A 300 -12.61 28.82 15.94
CA TYR A 300 -13.08 27.78 15.06
C TYR A 300 -14.27 28.27 14.22
N GLU A 301 -14.43 27.67 13.05
CA GLU A 301 -15.56 27.89 12.15
C GLU A 301 -16.24 26.56 11.84
N VAL A 302 -17.57 26.57 11.77
CA VAL A 302 -18.37 25.41 11.35
C VAL A 302 -19.04 25.73 10.03
N LEU A 303 -18.64 25.00 8.99
CA LEU A 303 -19.15 25.14 7.65
C LEU A 303 -20.06 23.95 7.31
N THR A 304 -21.24 24.23 6.80
CA THR A 304 -22.10 23.19 6.19
C THR A 304 -22.02 23.32 4.69
N THR A 305 -21.60 22.26 4.01
CA THR A 305 -21.50 22.22 2.55
C THR A 305 -22.88 22.02 1.92
N PHE A 306 -23.04 22.35 0.63
CA PHE A 306 -24.24 22.04 -0.15
C PHE A 306 -24.62 20.55 -0.16
N LYS A 307 -23.64 19.66 0.05
CA LYS A 307 -23.86 18.20 0.16
C LYS A 307 -24.26 17.75 1.59
N GLY A 308 -24.52 18.71 2.48
CA GLY A 308 -24.88 18.46 3.88
C GLY A 308 -23.73 17.98 4.77
N HIS A 309 -22.48 17.94 4.26
CA HIS A 309 -21.31 17.65 5.08
C HIS A 309 -21.05 18.79 6.07
N THR A 310 -20.64 18.44 7.29
CA THR A 310 -20.27 19.42 8.32
C THR A 310 -18.75 19.45 8.45
N LYS A 311 -18.14 20.62 8.31
CA LYS A 311 -16.70 20.82 8.39
C LYS A 311 -16.38 21.78 9.54
N TYR A 312 -15.47 21.38 10.40
CA TYR A 312 -14.93 22.20 11.46
C TYR A 312 -13.51 22.61 11.07
N GLU A 313 -13.26 23.91 11.05
CA GLU A 313 -11.92 24.48 10.87
C GLU A 313 -11.50 25.10 12.19
N ILE A 314 -10.52 24.50 12.86
CA ILE A 314 -10.12 24.85 14.22
C ILE A 314 -8.68 25.34 14.17
N VAL A 315 -8.44 26.53 14.69
CA VAL A 315 -7.10 27.11 14.83
C VAL A 315 -6.70 27.01 16.30
N LYS A 316 -5.64 26.26 16.58
CA LYS A 316 -5.15 26.01 17.95
C LYS A 316 -3.74 26.57 18.14
N LYS A 317 -3.48 27.22 19.25
CA LYS A 317 -2.14 27.66 19.65
C LYS A 317 -1.22 26.47 19.90
N CYS A 318 -0.01 26.52 19.35
CA CYS A 318 1.04 25.56 19.68
C CYS A 318 1.58 25.86 21.08
N PHE A 319 1.32 24.97 22.04
CA PHE A 319 1.83 25.13 23.41
C PHE A 319 3.35 24.98 23.53
N HIS A 320 4.01 24.40 22.52
CA HIS A 320 5.44 24.16 22.59
C HIS A 320 6.26 25.40 22.22
N CYS A 321 5.95 26.09 21.12
CA CYS A 321 6.63 27.36 20.77
C CYS A 321 5.90 28.61 21.24
N ASN A 322 4.59 28.52 21.54
CA ASN A 322 3.74 29.67 21.88
C ASN A 322 3.62 30.76 20.78
N GLU A 323 4.22 30.55 19.61
CA GLU A 323 4.30 31.52 18.50
C GLU A 323 3.39 31.16 17.32
N LYS A 324 3.27 29.87 17.00
CA LYS A 324 2.56 29.39 15.80
C LYS A 324 1.23 28.73 16.16
N SER A 325 0.31 28.73 15.20
CA SER A 325 -0.94 27.97 15.26
C SER A 325 -0.79 26.60 14.59
N ILE A 326 -1.71 25.71 14.92
CA ILE A 326 -1.93 24.40 14.32
C ILE A 326 -3.34 24.41 13.76
N ASP A 327 -3.45 24.14 12.46
CA ASP A 327 -4.74 24.05 11.77
C ASP A 327 -5.26 22.61 11.86
N ILE A 328 -6.43 22.46 12.48
CA ILE A 328 -7.11 21.19 12.68
C ILE A 328 -8.40 21.23 11.85
N HIS A 329 -8.57 20.28 10.95
CA HIS A 329 -9.78 20.13 10.15
C HIS A 329 -10.50 18.84 10.53
N VAL A 330 -11.78 18.93 10.85
CA VAL A 330 -12.64 17.76 11.04
C VAL A 330 -13.78 17.82 10.03
N THR A 331 -13.93 16.80 9.20
CA THR A 331 -15.01 16.72 8.21
C THR A 331 -15.88 15.52 8.50
N LEU A 332 -17.18 15.78 8.63
CA LEU A 332 -18.24 14.83 8.86
C LEU A 332 -19.04 14.67 7.55
N ILE A 333 -18.77 13.61 6.80
CA ILE A 333 -19.32 13.36 5.47
C ILE A 333 -20.56 12.46 5.58
N ASN A 334 -21.73 13.06 5.31
CA ASN A 334 -22.95 12.30 5.05
C ASN A 334 -22.69 11.33 3.89
N GLY A 335 -22.80 10.02 4.15
CA GLY A 335 -22.81 9.03 3.08
C GLY A 335 -24.00 9.30 2.19
N THR A 336 -23.75 9.70 0.95
CA THR A 336 -24.79 9.66 -0.08
C THR A 336 -25.13 8.18 -0.28
N THR A 337 -26.40 7.83 -0.14
CA THR A 337 -26.95 6.58 -0.69
C THR A 337 -26.30 6.37 -2.06
N LYS A 338 -25.61 5.24 -2.23
CA LYS A 338 -24.90 4.90 -3.47
C LYS A 338 -25.84 5.16 -4.65
N LEU A 339 -25.37 5.95 -5.62
CA LEU A 339 -25.92 5.97 -6.98
C LEU A 339 -25.81 4.58 -7.60
#